data_AF-A0A8H7QC11-F1
#
_entry.id   AF-A0A8H7QC11-F1
#
_cell.length_a   1.000
_cell.length_b   1.000
_cell.length_c   1.000
_cell.angle_alpha   90.00
_cell.angle_beta   90.00
_cell.angle_gamma   90.00
#
_symmetry.space_group_name_H-M   'P 1'
#
loop_
_entity.id
_entity.type
_entity.pdbx_description
1 polymer ?
#
loop_
_entity_poly.entity_id
_entity_poly.type
_entity_poly.pdbx_seq_one_letter_code
_entity_poly.pdbx_strand_id
1 'polypeptide(L)'
;MRQAGVSKSIVYRIKNEIGQTFQRLKPGKPSSITETTNNTIKLKLRSGKLRTAEDTHKFLNNLGHPIGYETTRKLQHRLGFDCHIKKKQPHLNVDHRKDRLKWAKAHRNWSVTDWKRVIFSDETKINLLESDGIQYTWKEGGQPEQSHNIKETRRYQKSLMVWGCMTSLGVGYACRVYDGTMKAVDYVHILSTTYKDILAYYYLKNKDIVFQQDGDSKHTASLTNK
;
A
#
# COMPACT_ATOMS: atom_id res chain seq x y z
N MET A 1 41.62 -17.41 -10.10
CA MET A 1 41.86 -16.07 -9.51
C MET A 1 42.72 -16.21 -8.26
N ARG A 2 43.98 -15.78 -8.34
CA ARG A 2 44.89 -15.63 -7.19
C ARG A 2 44.70 -14.19 -6.67
N GLN A 3 43.85 -14.00 -5.66
CA GLN A 3 43.41 -12.65 -5.27
C GLN A 3 44.22 -12.02 -4.13
N ALA A 4 45.23 -12.71 -3.62
CA ALA A 4 46.23 -12.13 -2.72
C ALA A 4 47.60 -12.55 -3.23
N GLY A 5 48.48 -11.58 -3.55
CA GLY A 5 49.82 -11.81 -4.11
C GLY A 5 50.83 -12.43 -3.14
N VAL A 6 50.39 -13.40 -2.34
CA VAL A 6 51.17 -14.04 -1.27
C VAL A 6 51.47 -15.49 -1.64
N SER A 7 52.71 -15.93 -1.46
CA SER A 7 53.12 -17.31 -1.78
C SER A 7 52.48 -18.31 -0.81
N LYS A 8 52.16 -19.52 -1.30
CA LYS A 8 51.56 -20.59 -0.47
C LYS A 8 52.41 -20.91 0.77
N SER A 9 53.72 -20.81 0.63
CA SER A 9 54.71 -20.99 1.70
C SER A 9 54.59 -19.94 2.80
N ILE A 10 54.35 -18.67 2.45
CA ILE A 10 54.10 -17.61 3.45
C ILE A 10 52.78 -17.87 4.19
N VAL A 11 51.72 -18.26 3.48
CA VAL A 11 50.44 -18.61 4.10
C VAL A 11 50.58 -19.80 5.08
N TYR A 12 51.36 -20.81 4.70
CA TYR A 12 51.60 -21.98 5.55
C TYR A 12 52.46 -21.64 6.77
N ARG A 13 53.47 -20.78 6.61
CA ARG A 13 54.31 -20.28 7.72
C ARG A 13 53.48 -19.46 8.70
N ILE A 14 52.68 -18.51 8.22
CA ILE A 14 51.79 -17.70 9.04
C ILE A 14 50.77 -18.58 9.78
N LYS A 15 50.18 -19.59 9.11
CA LYS A 15 49.28 -20.56 9.76
C LYS A 15 49.95 -21.31 10.92
N ASN A 16 51.23 -21.69 10.77
CA ASN A 16 51.99 -22.39 11.80
C ASN A 16 52.51 -21.46 12.90
N GLU A 17 52.90 -20.22 12.58
CA GLU A 17 53.34 -19.19 13.55
C GLU A 17 52.21 -18.69 14.43
N ILE A 18 51.01 -18.48 13.86
CA ILE A 18 49.84 -18.01 14.62
C ILE A 18 49.30 -19.11 15.56
N GLY A 19 49.67 -20.39 15.35
CA GLY A 19 49.27 -21.50 16.21
C GLY A 19 47.75 -21.71 16.33
N GLN A 20 46.95 -20.95 15.58
CA GLN A 20 45.50 -21.04 15.59
C GLN A 20 45.09 -22.28 14.83
N THR A 21 44.97 -23.38 15.57
CA THR A 21 43.89 -24.31 15.29
C THR A 21 42.61 -23.49 15.36
N PHE A 22 41.98 -23.23 14.21
CA PHE A 22 40.59 -22.77 14.20
C PHE A 22 39.81 -23.82 14.99
N GLN A 23 39.51 -23.52 16.27
CA GLN A 23 38.71 -24.41 17.07
C GLN A 23 37.39 -24.55 16.34
N ARG A 24 37.10 -25.77 15.87
CA ARG A 24 35.83 -26.07 15.21
C ARG A 24 34.76 -25.63 16.21
N LEU A 25 33.92 -24.67 15.81
CA LEU A 25 32.84 -24.19 16.67
C LEU A 25 32.09 -25.40 17.20
N LYS A 26 31.94 -25.47 18.52
CA LYS A 26 31.22 -26.58 19.15
C LYS A 26 29.86 -26.68 18.47
N PRO A 27 29.46 -27.85 17.97
CA PRO A 27 28.14 -28.00 17.36
C PRO A 27 27.10 -27.53 18.37
N GLY A 28 26.26 -26.59 17.94
CA GLY A 28 25.19 -26.07 18.78
C GLY A 28 24.18 -27.15 19.13
N LYS A 29 23.24 -26.82 20.03
CA LYS A 29 22.12 -27.70 20.36
C LYS A 29 21.38 -28.10 19.07
N PRO A 30 21.08 -29.39 18.86
CA PRO A 30 20.29 -29.82 17.71
C PRO A 30 18.97 -29.06 17.64
N SER A 31 18.56 -28.69 16.42
CA SER A 31 17.26 -28.07 16.21
C SER A 31 16.15 -29.02 16.69
N SER A 32 15.26 -28.52 17.56
CA SER A 32 14.07 -29.26 18.00
C SER A 32 13.07 -29.51 16.86
N ILE A 33 13.24 -28.83 15.74
CA ILE A 33 12.35 -28.86 14.57
C ILE A 33 13.11 -29.51 13.42
N THR A 34 12.49 -30.51 12.81
CA THR A 34 13.04 -31.24 11.66
C THR A 34 12.93 -30.43 10.37
N GLU A 35 13.75 -30.77 9.38
CA GLU A 35 13.73 -30.06 8.09
C GLU A 35 12.40 -30.27 7.34
N THR A 36 11.76 -31.43 7.52
CA THR A 36 10.41 -31.69 7.01
C THR A 36 9.38 -30.72 7.58
N THR A 37 9.44 -30.45 8.88
CA THR A 37 8.56 -29.47 9.53
C THR A 37 8.88 -28.05 9.04
N ASN A 38 10.15 -27.69 8.88
CA ASN A 38 10.56 -26.40 8.29
C ASN A 38 9.96 -26.20 6.89
N ASN A 39 10.02 -27.22 6.03
CA ASN A 39 9.46 -27.15 4.67
C ASN A 39 7.93 -27.04 4.68
N THR A 40 7.27 -27.73 5.61
CA THR A 40 5.82 -27.63 5.81
C THR A 40 5.41 -26.22 6.22
N ILE A 41 6.15 -25.59 7.14
CA ILE A 41 5.91 -24.19 7.56
C ILE A 41 6.11 -23.25 6.38
N LYS A 42 7.22 -23.38 5.63
CA LYS A 42 7.49 -22.56 4.43
C LYS A 42 6.31 -22.62 3.45
N LEU A 43 5.81 -23.82 3.16
CA LEU A 43 4.67 -24.02 2.25
C LEU A 43 3.38 -23.38 2.78
N LYS A 44 3.09 -23.54 4.08
CA LYS A 44 1.88 -22.98 4.71
C LYS A 44 1.91 -21.46 4.84
N LEU A 45 3.07 -20.86 5.09
CA LEU A 45 3.26 -19.41 5.07
C LEU A 45 3.08 -18.85 3.65
N ARG A 46 3.71 -19.47 2.64
CA ARG A 46 3.59 -19.04 1.23
C ARG A 46 2.16 -19.16 0.68
N SER A 47 1.44 -20.20 1.08
CA SER A 47 0.03 -20.39 0.69
C SER A 47 -0.95 -19.55 1.50
N GLY A 48 -0.49 -18.81 2.50
CA GLY A 48 -1.36 -17.98 3.35
C GLY A 48 -2.26 -18.76 4.32
N LYS A 49 -1.96 -20.06 4.54
CA LYS A 49 -2.63 -20.89 5.56
C LYS A 49 -2.18 -20.53 6.97
N LEU A 50 -0.93 -20.10 7.12
CA LEU A 50 -0.41 -19.46 8.33
C LEU A 50 -0.21 -17.98 8.02
N ARG A 51 -0.98 -17.10 8.67
CA ARG A 51 -1.02 -15.67 8.35
C ARG A 51 -0.24 -14.83 9.35
N THR A 52 -0.08 -15.34 10.57
CA THR A 52 0.57 -14.64 11.68
C THR A 52 1.63 -15.52 12.34
N ALA A 53 2.49 -14.89 13.14
CA ALA A 53 3.42 -15.59 14.00
C ALA A 53 2.70 -16.53 14.98
N GLU A 54 1.55 -16.09 15.48
CA GLU A 54 0.68 -16.84 16.39
C GLU A 54 0.12 -18.11 15.74
N ASP A 55 -0.35 -18.03 14.49
CA ASP A 55 -0.85 -19.21 13.77
C ASP A 55 0.22 -20.29 13.67
N THR A 56 1.47 -19.88 13.41
CA THR A 56 2.60 -20.80 13.29
C THR A 56 2.97 -21.40 14.64
N HIS A 57 2.90 -20.62 15.72
CA HIS A 57 3.16 -21.09 17.08
C HIS A 57 2.13 -22.16 17.48
N LYS A 58 0.84 -21.89 17.27
CA LYS A 58 -0.24 -22.87 17.50
C LYS A 58 -0.07 -24.11 16.64
N PHE A 59 0.27 -23.95 15.37
CA PHE A 59 0.51 -25.06 14.47
C PHE A 59 1.67 -25.96 14.94
N LEU A 60 2.75 -25.37 15.45
CA LEU A 60 3.90 -26.10 15.96
C LEU A 60 3.58 -26.84 17.27
N ASN A 61 2.86 -26.20 18.19
CA ASN A 61 2.41 -26.84 19.42
C ASN A 61 1.49 -28.04 19.11
N ASN A 62 0.56 -27.88 18.16
CA ASN A 62 -0.35 -28.96 17.75
C ASN A 62 0.37 -30.13 17.07
N LEU A 63 1.52 -29.90 16.45
CA LEU A 63 2.37 -30.94 15.88
C LEU A 63 3.25 -31.66 16.91
N GLY A 64 3.13 -31.31 18.20
CA GLY A 64 3.95 -31.88 19.27
C GLY A 64 5.34 -31.24 19.39
N HIS A 65 5.52 -30.02 18.88
CA HIS A 65 6.72 -29.22 19.09
C HIS A 65 6.42 -28.08 20.07
N PRO A 66 6.50 -28.31 21.40
CA PRO A 66 6.23 -27.29 22.41
C PRO A 66 7.37 -26.27 22.41
N ILE A 67 7.24 -25.21 21.62
CA ILE A 67 8.23 -24.14 21.50
C ILE A 67 7.61 -22.81 21.94
N GLY A 68 8.41 -21.94 22.54
CA GLY A 68 7.94 -20.58 22.88
C GLY A 68 7.57 -19.75 21.65
N TYR A 69 6.71 -18.74 21.86
CA TYR A 69 6.32 -17.79 20.83
C TYR A 69 7.53 -17.07 20.19
N GLU A 70 8.47 -16.61 21.00
CA GLU A 70 9.69 -15.93 20.52
C GLU A 70 10.61 -16.87 19.72
N THR A 71 10.67 -18.15 20.09
CA THR A 71 11.39 -19.16 19.30
C THR A 71 10.73 -19.36 17.93
N THR A 72 9.40 -19.27 17.87
CA THR A 72 8.64 -19.33 16.61
C THR A 72 8.97 -18.14 15.71
N ARG A 73 9.07 -16.92 16.27
CA ARG A 73 9.46 -15.73 15.50
C ARG A 73 10.88 -15.85 14.96
N LYS A 74 11.84 -16.24 15.81
CA LYS A 74 13.24 -16.49 15.39
C LYS A 74 13.33 -17.55 14.30
N LEU A 75 12.52 -18.61 14.40
CA LEU A 75 12.41 -19.64 13.37
C LEU A 75 11.93 -19.05 12.04
N GLN A 76 10.88 -18.23 12.04
CA GLN A 76 10.36 -17.62 10.80
C GLN A 76 11.40 -16.75 10.10
N HIS A 77 12.12 -15.91 10.85
CA HIS A 77 13.24 -15.13 10.31
C HIS A 77 14.34 -16.03 9.74
N ARG A 78 14.71 -17.11 10.46
CA ARG A 78 15.68 -18.11 9.96
C ARG A 78 15.21 -18.79 8.67
N LEU A 79 13.89 -18.99 8.50
CA LEU A 79 13.31 -19.55 7.28
C LEU A 79 13.20 -18.52 6.14
N GLY A 80 13.60 -17.27 6.36
CA GLY A 80 13.61 -16.18 5.38
C GLY A 80 12.29 -15.42 5.28
N PHE A 81 11.47 -15.43 6.34
CA PHE A 81 10.25 -14.63 6.40
C PHE A 81 10.41 -13.48 7.38
N ASP A 82 10.08 -12.28 6.92
CA ASP A 82 10.08 -11.07 7.72
C ASP A 82 8.66 -10.54 7.94
N CYS A 83 8.48 -9.86 9.07
CA CYS A 83 7.22 -9.19 9.36
C CYS A 83 7.13 -7.87 8.58
N HIS A 84 6.09 -7.74 7.76
CA HIS A 84 5.80 -6.50 7.04
C HIS A 84 4.39 -6.01 7.38
N ILE A 85 4.22 -4.69 7.39
CA ILE A 85 2.90 -4.07 7.46
C ILE A 85 2.16 -4.41 6.17
N LYS A 86 0.97 -5.01 6.30
CA LYS A 86 0.12 -5.28 5.14
C LYS A 86 -0.23 -3.97 4.45
N LYS A 87 0.03 -3.89 3.15
CA LYS A 87 -0.34 -2.73 2.34
C LYS A 87 -1.87 -2.67 2.24
N LYS A 88 -2.48 -1.57 2.68
CA LYS A 88 -3.89 -1.30 2.43
C LYS A 88 -4.05 -1.04 0.94
N GLN A 89 -4.91 -1.81 0.28
CA GLN A 89 -5.24 -1.64 -1.14
C GLN A 89 -6.75 -1.82 -1.32
N PRO A 90 -7.37 -1.08 -2.25
CA PRO A 90 -8.78 -1.28 -2.55
C PRO A 90 -9.02 -2.70 -3.08
N HIS A 91 -10.12 -3.31 -2.66
CA HIS A 91 -10.49 -4.61 -3.16
C HIS A 91 -10.90 -4.50 -4.64
N LEU A 92 -10.15 -5.14 -5.53
CA LEU A 92 -10.47 -5.20 -6.95
C LEU A 92 -11.10 -6.53 -7.29
N ASN A 93 -12.38 -6.50 -7.69
CA ASN A 93 -13.05 -7.64 -8.30
C ASN A 93 -12.34 -8.05 -9.60
N VAL A 94 -12.52 -9.31 -10.03
CA VAL A 94 -11.99 -9.86 -11.28
C VAL A 94 -12.37 -9.01 -12.47
N ASP A 95 -13.62 -8.54 -12.53
CA ASP A 95 -14.12 -7.71 -13.64
C ASP A 95 -13.44 -6.33 -13.64
N HIS A 96 -13.34 -5.66 -12.48
CA HIS A 96 -12.58 -4.42 -12.36
C HIS A 96 -11.13 -4.56 -12.84
N ARG A 97 -10.47 -5.72 -12.58
CA ARG A 97 -9.11 -5.96 -13.06
C ARG A 97 -9.05 -6.11 -14.58
N LYS A 98 -10.02 -6.81 -15.18
CA LYS A 98 -10.13 -6.97 -16.63
C LYS A 98 -10.37 -5.62 -17.31
N ASP A 99 -11.29 -4.82 -16.79
CA ASP A 99 -11.63 -3.52 -17.35
C ASP A 99 -10.46 -2.53 -17.24
N ARG A 100 -9.80 -2.47 -16.08
CA ARG A 100 -8.58 -1.67 -15.91
C ARG A 100 -7.47 -2.09 -16.86
N LEU A 101 -7.27 -3.40 -17.07
CA LEU A 101 -6.27 -3.91 -18.00
C LEU A 101 -6.63 -3.58 -19.46
N LYS A 102 -7.91 -3.70 -19.84
CA LYS A 102 -8.41 -3.34 -21.17
C LYS A 102 -8.20 -1.85 -21.43
N TRP A 103 -8.58 -1.00 -20.47
CA TRP A 103 -8.37 0.44 -20.55
C TRP A 103 -6.88 0.79 -20.69
N ALA A 104 -6.02 0.22 -19.83
CA ALA A 104 -4.58 0.45 -19.89
C ALA A 104 -3.96 0.00 -21.22
N LYS A 105 -4.40 -1.12 -21.79
CA LYS A 105 -3.94 -1.58 -23.11
C LYS A 105 -4.39 -0.65 -24.23
N ALA A 106 -5.63 -0.17 -24.20
CA ALA A 106 -6.17 0.74 -25.21
C ALA A 106 -5.42 2.10 -25.24
N HIS A 107 -4.98 2.57 -24.07
CA HIS A 107 -4.29 3.86 -23.92
C HIS A 107 -2.76 3.72 -23.82
N ARG A 108 -2.21 2.50 -23.98
CA ARG A 108 -0.77 2.22 -23.81
C ARG A 108 0.11 3.03 -24.77
N ASN A 109 -0.36 3.23 -25.99
CA ASN A 109 0.39 3.90 -27.06
C ASN A 109 -0.01 5.37 -27.24
N TRP A 110 -0.79 5.93 -26.30
CA TRP A 110 -1.14 7.34 -26.35
C TRP A 110 0.10 8.23 -26.21
N SER A 111 0.20 9.19 -27.11
CA SER A 111 1.26 10.19 -27.09
C SER A 111 1.00 11.25 -26.02
N VAL A 112 2.02 12.06 -25.69
CA VAL A 112 1.86 13.20 -24.80
C VAL A 112 0.78 14.16 -25.31
N THR A 113 0.67 14.34 -26.63
CA THR A 113 -0.37 15.18 -27.24
C THR A 113 -1.77 14.61 -27.05
N ASP A 114 -1.92 13.28 -27.01
CA ASP A 114 -3.22 12.65 -26.71
C ASP A 114 -3.59 12.87 -25.24
N TRP A 115 -2.64 12.68 -24.32
CA TRP A 115 -2.86 12.96 -22.88
C TRP A 115 -3.15 14.43 -22.61
N LYS A 116 -2.59 15.35 -23.39
CA LYS A 116 -2.86 16.79 -23.26
C LYS A 116 -4.32 17.17 -23.50
N ARG A 117 -5.05 16.33 -24.22
CA ARG A 117 -6.48 16.50 -24.53
C ARG A 117 -7.39 16.01 -23.41
N VAL A 118 -6.85 15.32 -22.41
CA VAL A 118 -7.64 14.79 -21.30
C VAL A 118 -7.85 15.86 -20.24
N ILE A 119 -9.10 16.03 -19.82
CA ILE A 119 -9.46 16.79 -18.63
C ILE A 119 -9.81 15.78 -17.54
N PHE A 120 -9.03 15.76 -16.47
CA PHE A 120 -9.27 14.91 -15.31
C PHE A 120 -10.15 15.65 -14.32
N SER A 121 -11.23 15.03 -13.87
CA SER A 121 -12.09 15.56 -12.82
C SER A 121 -12.20 14.57 -11.67
N ASP A 122 -12.32 15.08 -10.46
CA ASP A 122 -12.52 14.26 -9.27
C ASP A 122 -13.21 15.05 -8.16
N GLU A 123 -13.79 14.33 -7.20
CA GLU A 123 -14.29 14.89 -5.95
C GLU A 123 -13.35 14.57 -4.80
N THR A 124 -13.10 15.57 -3.96
CA THR A 124 -12.33 15.36 -2.73
C THR A 124 -13.10 15.86 -1.52
N LYS A 125 -12.94 15.11 -0.42
CA LYS A 125 -13.47 15.47 0.89
C LYS A 125 -12.33 15.98 1.76
N ILE A 126 -12.44 17.24 2.16
CA ILE A 126 -11.48 17.89 3.06
C ILE A 126 -12.09 17.92 4.47
N ASN A 127 -11.47 17.22 5.42
CA ASN A 127 -11.91 17.24 6.81
C ASN A 127 -11.40 18.50 7.51
N LEU A 128 -12.28 19.20 8.24
CA LEU A 128 -11.95 20.49 8.85
C LEU A 128 -11.36 20.38 10.27
N LEU A 129 -11.72 19.33 11.00
CA LEU A 129 -11.39 19.22 12.43
C LEU A 129 -10.30 18.19 12.72
N GLU A 130 -10.25 17.10 11.95
CA GLU A 130 -9.37 15.97 12.21
C GLU A 130 -8.77 15.48 10.90
N SER A 131 -7.49 15.13 10.94
CA SER A 131 -6.83 14.46 9.83
C SER A 131 -7.11 12.96 9.87
N ASP A 132 -7.24 12.35 8.69
CA ASP A 132 -7.36 10.89 8.54
C ASP A 132 -6.02 10.15 8.77
N GLY A 133 -4.96 10.90 9.09
CA GLY A 133 -3.63 10.39 9.33
C GLY A 133 -3.48 9.62 10.64
N ILE A 134 -2.34 8.92 10.75
CA ILE A 134 -1.94 8.28 12.01
C ILE A 134 -1.56 9.37 13.01
N GLN A 135 -2.22 9.37 14.17
CA GLN A 135 -1.87 10.22 15.29
C GLN A 135 -0.97 9.42 16.24
N TYR A 136 0.14 10.02 16.65
CA TYR A 136 1.07 9.44 17.59
C TYR A 136 0.91 10.14 18.94
N THR A 137 0.92 9.37 20.02
CA THR A 137 0.95 9.90 21.38
C THR A 137 2.10 9.28 22.16
N TRP A 138 2.62 10.02 23.13
CA TRP A 138 3.64 9.57 24.06
C TRP A 138 2.98 9.17 25.36
N LYS A 139 3.25 7.95 25.84
CA LYS A 139 2.67 7.41 27.07
C LYS A 139 3.71 6.64 27.87
N GLU A 140 3.71 6.84 29.18
CA GLU A 140 4.52 6.05 30.11
C GLU A 140 3.95 4.63 30.27
N GLY A 141 4.84 3.63 30.26
CA GLY A 141 4.45 2.22 30.31
C GLY A 141 3.72 1.85 31.60
N GLY A 142 2.61 1.11 31.49
CA GLY A 142 1.83 0.62 32.64
C GLY A 142 0.80 1.59 33.22
N GLN A 143 0.80 2.87 32.81
CA GLN A 143 -0.22 3.83 33.23
C GLN A 143 -1.52 3.67 32.42
N PRO A 144 -2.69 4.08 32.94
CA PRO A 144 -3.94 4.12 32.17
C PRO A 144 -3.90 5.21 31.09
N GLU A 145 -4.70 5.03 30.02
CA GLU A 145 -4.89 6.04 28.99
C GLU A 145 -5.50 7.33 29.58
N GLN A 146 -4.90 8.46 29.21
CA GLN A 146 -5.39 9.80 29.54
C GLN A 146 -6.12 10.37 28.31
N SER A 147 -6.92 11.42 28.49
CA SER A 147 -7.70 12.04 27.40
C SER A 147 -6.85 12.40 26.17
N HIS A 148 -5.64 12.93 26.36
CA HIS A 148 -4.72 13.27 25.27
C HIS A 148 -4.07 12.05 24.58
N ASN A 149 -4.13 10.87 25.20
CA ASN A 149 -3.65 9.61 24.64
C ASN A 149 -4.72 8.89 23.81
N ILE A 150 -5.94 9.40 23.81
CA ILE A 150 -7.10 8.78 23.17
C ILE A 150 -7.53 9.64 21.99
N LYS A 151 -7.70 9.01 20.83
CA LYS A 151 -8.37 9.65 19.70
C LYS A 151 -9.87 9.66 19.96
N GLU A 152 -10.43 10.83 20.26
CA GLU A 152 -11.88 11.00 20.35
C GLU A 152 -12.53 10.64 19.01
N THR A 153 -13.50 9.73 19.02
CA THR A 153 -14.31 9.45 17.83
C THR A 153 -15.55 10.31 17.86
N ARG A 154 -15.56 11.39 17.09
CA ARG A 154 -16.74 12.28 16.98
C ARG A 154 -17.72 11.71 15.96
N ARG A 155 -18.99 11.59 16.34
CA ARG A 155 -20.07 11.11 15.45
C ARG A 155 -20.30 12.00 14.22
N TYR A 156 -20.01 13.30 14.35
CA TYR A 156 -20.16 14.29 13.28
C TYR A 156 -18.84 15.03 13.05
N GLN A 157 -18.16 14.68 11.96
CA GLN A 157 -17.00 15.42 11.50
C GLN A 157 -17.43 16.47 10.47
N LYS A 158 -17.11 17.74 10.73
CA LYS A 158 -17.29 18.80 9.73
C LYS A 158 -16.31 18.57 8.59
N SER A 159 -16.82 18.46 7.38
CA SER A 159 -16.04 18.24 6.18
C SER A 159 -16.60 19.04 5.02
N LEU A 160 -15.72 19.40 4.09
CA LEU A 160 -16.02 20.14 2.88
C LEU A 160 -15.83 19.20 1.70
N MET A 161 -16.88 18.98 0.92
CA MET A 161 -16.77 18.28 -0.36
C MET A 161 -16.53 19.31 -1.46
N VAL A 162 -15.51 19.06 -2.28
CA VAL A 162 -15.11 19.94 -3.38
C VAL A 162 -15.01 19.09 -4.64
N TRP A 163 -15.61 19.57 -5.72
CA TRP A 163 -15.34 19.06 -7.06
C TRP A 163 -14.29 19.94 -7.72
N GLY A 164 -13.38 19.35 -8.49
CA GLY A 164 -12.45 20.11 -9.31
C GLY A 164 -12.00 19.32 -10.53
N CYS A 165 -11.38 20.02 -11.47
CA CYS A 165 -10.74 19.37 -12.59
C CYS A 165 -9.39 20.00 -12.93
N MET A 166 -8.59 19.28 -13.70
CA MET A 166 -7.29 19.73 -14.18
C MET A 166 -7.09 19.34 -15.63
N THR A 167 -6.35 20.18 -16.35
CA THR A 167 -5.97 19.99 -17.74
C THR A 167 -4.45 19.98 -17.85
N SER A 168 -3.92 19.67 -19.03
CA SER A 168 -2.48 19.78 -19.26
C SER A 168 -1.94 21.21 -19.27
N LEU A 169 -2.82 22.21 -19.40
CA LEU A 169 -2.46 23.63 -19.37
C LEU A 169 -2.38 24.18 -17.95
N GLY A 170 -3.04 23.52 -16.99
CA GLY A 170 -3.09 23.97 -15.61
C GLY A 170 -4.28 23.43 -14.84
N VAL A 171 -4.39 23.90 -13.61
CA VAL A 171 -5.51 23.57 -12.72
C VAL A 171 -6.78 24.25 -13.24
N GLY A 172 -7.88 23.51 -13.25
CA GLY A 172 -9.21 24.06 -13.54
C GLY A 172 -9.83 24.72 -12.31
N TYR A 173 -11.08 25.16 -12.45
CA TYR A 173 -11.84 25.64 -11.31
C TYR A 173 -12.27 24.50 -10.40
N ALA A 174 -12.43 24.86 -9.13
CA ALA A 174 -12.96 23.99 -8.09
C ALA A 174 -14.20 24.64 -7.49
N CYS A 175 -15.23 23.84 -7.23
CA CYS A 175 -16.49 24.30 -6.65
C CYS A 175 -16.86 23.47 -5.43
N ARG A 176 -17.40 24.16 -4.43
CA ARG A 176 -17.91 23.54 -3.21
C ARG A 176 -19.25 22.84 -3.49
N VAL A 177 -19.39 21.63 -2.95
CA VAL A 177 -20.67 20.92 -2.85
C VAL A 177 -21.27 21.24 -1.47
N TYR A 178 -22.43 21.89 -1.44
CA TYR A 178 -22.97 22.50 -0.21
C TYR A 178 -23.67 21.50 0.72
N ASP A 179 -24.30 20.45 0.16
CA ASP A 179 -25.08 19.45 0.91
C ASP A 179 -24.25 18.26 1.42
N GLY A 180 -22.92 18.34 1.33
CA GLY A 180 -21.98 17.31 1.80
C GLY A 180 -21.90 16.07 0.89
N THR A 181 -23.01 15.63 0.31
CA THR A 181 -23.07 14.56 -0.68
C THR A 181 -23.52 15.14 -2.02
N MET A 182 -22.71 14.99 -3.05
CA MET A 182 -23.04 15.46 -4.40
C MET A 182 -24.16 14.60 -5.01
N LYS A 183 -25.26 15.24 -5.44
CA LYS A 183 -26.35 14.60 -6.18
C LYS A 183 -26.09 14.72 -7.68
N ALA A 184 -26.78 13.91 -8.49
CA ALA A 184 -26.67 13.97 -9.95
C ALA A 184 -27.04 15.36 -10.51
N VAL A 185 -28.01 16.05 -9.91
CA VAL A 185 -28.43 17.41 -10.33
C VAL A 185 -27.31 18.42 -10.06
N ASP A 186 -26.66 18.34 -8.89
CA ASP A 186 -25.52 19.20 -8.55
C ASP A 186 -24.39 18.97 -9.54
N TYR A 187 -24.13 17.72 -9.90
CA TYR A 187 -23.11 17.35 -10.86
C TYR A 187 -23.40 17.91 -12.27
N VAL A 188 -24.62 17.77 -12.77
CA VAL A 188 -25.03 18.37 -14.06
C VAL A 188 -24.90 19.88 -14.01
N HIS A 189 -25.26 20.51 -12.88
CA HIS A 189 -25.11 21.95 -12.71
C HIS A 189 -23.63 22.38 -12.81
N ILE A 190 -22.74 21.68 -12.10
CA ILE A 190 -21.28 21.90 -12.14
C ILE A 190 -20.73 21.74 -13.56
N LEU A 191 -21.14 20.69 -14.28
CA LEU A 191 -20.74 20.48 -15.67
C LEU A 191 -21.26 21.56 -16.62
N SER A 192 -22.45 22.10 -16.35
CA SER A 192 -23.05 23.15 -17.15
C SER A 192 -22.49 24.55 -16.89
N THR A 193 -21.80 24.74 -15.75
CA THR A 193 -21.26 26.03 -15.27
C THR A 193 -19.74 25.95 -15.18
N THR A 194 -19.20 25.55 -14.02
CA THR A 194 -17.77 25.50 -13.69
C THR A 194 -16.94 24.82 -14.78
N TYR A 195 -17.38 23.69 -15.32
CA TYR A 195 -16.65 23.00 -16.39
C TYR A 195 -16.63 23.80 -17.70
N LYS A 196 -17.75 24.39 -18.12
CA LYS A 196 -17.81 25.20 -19.34
C LYS A 196 -16.98 26.48 -19.22
N ASP A 197 -16.93 27.08 -18.04
CA ASP A 197 -16.10 28.26 -17.79
C ASP A 197 -14.61 27.94 -17.95
N ILE A 198 -14.17 26.74 -17.56
CA ILE A 198 -12.79 26.26 -17.75
C ILE A 198 -12.49 26.06 -19.24
N LEU A 199 -13.43 25.46 -19.97
CA LEU A 199 -13.28 25.30 -21.42
C LEU A 199 -13.13 26.65 -22.12
N ALA A 200 -13.91 27.64 -21.70
CA ALA A 200 -13.81 29.01 -22.21
C ALA A 200 -12.48 29.67 -21.82
N TYR A 201 -12.07 29.55 -20.56
CA TYR A 201 -10.83 30.14 -20.04
C TYR A 201 -9.57 29.65 -20.78
N TYR A 202 -9.49 28.34 -21.04
CA TYR A 202 -8.37 27.74 -21.76
C TYR A 202 -8.58 27.67 -23.28
N TYR A 203 -9.64 28.28 -23.81
CA TYR A 203 -10.01 28.23 -25.23
C TYR A 203 -10.10 26.81 -25.82
N LEU A 204 -10.52 25.85 -25.00
CA LEU A 204 -10.60 24.44 -25.38
C LEU A 204 -11.94 24.16 -26.08
N LYS A 205 -11.88 23.47 -27.22
CA LYS A 205 -13.08 23.06 -27.97
C LYS A 205 -13.52 21.66 -27.55
N ASN A 206 -14.79 21.49 -27.22
CA ASN A 206 -15.36 20.19 -26.79
C ASN A 206 -15.03 19.00 -27.71
N LYS A 207 -14.90 19.22 -29.03
CA LYS A 207 -14.62 18.15 -29.99
C LYS A 207 -13.21 17.56 -29.86
N ASP A 208 -12.29 18.32 -29.27
CA ASP A 208 -10.88 17.96 -29.19
C ASP A 208 -10.52 17.38 -27.81
N ILE A 209 -11.49 17.24 -26.90
CA ILE A 209 -11.25 16.96 -25.49
C ILE A 209 -11.81 15.58 -25.12
N VAL A 210 -11.08 14.89 -24.24
CA VAL A 210 -11.57 13.70 -23.55
C VAL A 210 -11.84 14.07 -22.09
N PHE A 211 -13.11 14.07 -21.70
CA PHE A 211 -13.48 14.29 -20.31
C PHE A 211 -13.38 12.99 -19.52
N GLN A 212 -12.56 12.98 -18.47
CA GLN A 212 -12.37 11.82 -17.60
C GLN A 212 -12.99 12.09 -16.23
N GLN A 213 -13.79 11.12 -15.80
CA GLN A 213 -14.48 11.07 -14.52
C GLN A 213 -14.49 9.60 -14.01
N ASP A 214 -14.82 9.40 -12.75
CA ASP A 214 -14.99 8.06 -12.20
C ASP A 214 -16.32 7.39 -12.66
N GLY A 215 -16.48 6.11 -12.33
CA GLY A 215 -17.68 5.34 -12.66
C GLY A 215 -18.79 5.42 -11.62
N ASP A 216 -18.86 6.48 -10.81
CA ASP A 216 -19.92 6.61 -9.81
C ASP A 216 -21.30 6.65 -10.49
N SER A 217 -22.27 5.99 -9.85
CA SER A 217 -23.67 5.95 -10.23
C SER A 217 -24.25 7.32 -10.63
N LYS A 218 -23.86 8.39 -9.94
CA LYS A 218 -24.31 9.77 -10.22
C LYS A 218 -23.80 10.31 -11.57
N HIS A 219 -22.62 9.88 -12.00
CA HIS A 219 -22.03 10.24 -13.28
C HIS A 219 -22.66 9.47 -14.45
N THR A 220 -23.18 8.28 -14.17
CA THR A 220 -23.86 7.42 -15.16
C THR A 220 -25.37 7.59 -15.21
N ALA A 221 -25.95 8.48 -14.41
CA ALA A 221 -27.40 8.68 -14.37
C ALA A 221 -27.92 9.18 -15.73
N SER A 222 -29.17 8.82 -16.06
CA SER A 222 -29.82 9.23 -17.33
C SER A 222 -29.83 10.75 -17.55
N LEU A 223 -29.85 11.52 -16.46
CA LEU A 223 -29.77 12.97 -16.48
C LEU A 223 -28.40 13.50 -16.95
N THR A 224 -27.34 12.74 -16.69
CA THR A 224 -25.94 13.13 -16.90
C THR A 224 -25.42 12.76 -18.30
N ASN A 225 -26.09 11.81 -18.96
CA ASN A 225 -25.73 11.33 -20.32
C ASN A 225 -26.46 12.08 -21.45
N LYS A 226 -27.09 13.22 -21.16
CA LYS A 226 -27.73 14.11 -22.14
C LYS A 226 -26.81 15.26 -22.51
#